data_AF-X7Z9R0-F1
#
_entry.id   AF-X7Z9R0-F1
#
_cell.length_a   1.000
_cell.length_b   1.000
_cell.length_c   1.000
_cell.angle_alpha   90.00
_cell.angle_beta   90.00
_cell.angle_gamma   90.00
#
_symmetry.space_group_name_H-M   'P 1'
#
loop_
_entity.id
_entity.type
_entity.pdbx_description
1 polymer ?
#
loop_
_entity_poly.entity_id
_entity_poly.type
_entity_poly.pdbx_seq_one_letter_code
_entity_poly.pdbx_strand_id
1 'polypeptide(L)'
;MWPPDREAFDKYWRESLDKVHIDDAVRQYLYPIAAGRLPGKTLPGPLQRWSDGIALLITTGFLPQRFRDEMRLPWDAAKQRRFDRLMAVLRTANRLMPNFVRQFPFNVLLWDLDRRIRTGRPLV
;
A
#
# COMPACT_ATOMS: atom_id res chain seq x y z
N MET A 1 -14.96 0.43 22.38
CA MET A 1 -15.08 -1.04 22.46
C MET A 1 -14.96 -1.59 21.04
N TRP A 2 -14.25 -2.70 20.82
CA TRP A 2 -14.06 -3.26 19.48
C TRP A 2 -15.36 -3.93 18.98
N PRO A 3 -15.74 -3.79 17.70
CA PRO A 3 -16.97 -4.40 17.17
C PRO A 3 -16.94 -5.94 17.25
N PRO A 4 -18.03 -6.61 17.66
CA PRO A 4 -18.07 -8.06 17.86
C PRO A 4 -18.12 -8.87 16.55
N ASP A 5 -18.59 -8.26 15.46
CA ASP A 5 -18.74 -8.88 14.14
C ASP A 5 -18.44 -7.90 13.00
N ARG A 6 -18.49 -8.40 11.76
CA ARG A 6 -18.16 -7.62 10.55
C ARG A 6 -19.20 -6.54 10.25
N GLU A 7 -20.48 -6.78 10.51
CA GLU A 7 -21.54 -5.81 10.24
C GLU A 7 -21.45 -4.63 11.22
N ALA A 8 -21.25 -4.93 12.50
CA ALA A 8 -20.97 -3.95 13.53
C ALA A 8 -19.69 -3.16 13.23
N PHE A 9 -18.66 -3.82 12.69
CA PHE A 9 -17.45 -3.14 12.24
C PHE A 9 -17.72 -2.19 11.07
N ASP A 10 -18.48 -2.62 10.06
CA ASP A 10 -18.81 -1.77 8.91
C ASP A 10 -19.65 -0.55 9.32
N LYS A 11 -20.53 -0.69 10.32
CA LYS A 11 -21.25 0.44 10.91
C LYS A 11 -20.30 1.38 11.66
N TYR A 12 -19.52 0.84 12.59
CA TYR A 12 -18.51 1.59 13.35
C TYR A 12 -17.54 2.34 12.43
N TRP A 13 -17.08 1.69 11.36
CA TRP A 13 -16.17 2.27 10.38
C TRP A 13 -16.80 3.45 9.65
N ARG A 14 -18.04 3.31 9.15
CA ARG A 14 -18.77 4.41 8.49
C ARG A 14 -18.97 5.61 9.43
N GLU A 15 -19.40 5.36 10.65
CA GLU A 15 -19.56 6.42 11.66
C GLU A 15 -18.22 7.07 12.06
N SER A 16 -17.12 6.32 12.00
CA SER A 16 -15.78 6.84 12.29
C SER A 16 -15.23 7.66 11.15
N LEU A 17 -15.50 7.25 9.90
CA LEU A 17 -15.22 8.07 8.71
C LEU A 17 -15.89 9.43 8.85
N ASP A 18 -17.10 9.48 9.41
CA ASP A 18 -17.82 10.74 9.59
C ASP A 18 -17.21 11.71 10.59
N LYS A 19 -16.23 11.24 11.37
CA LYS A 19 -15.50 12.03 12.37
C LYS A 19 -14.09 12.39 11.91
N VAL A 20 -13.66 11.90 10.74
CA VAL A 20 -12.33 12.21 10.19
C VAL A 20 -12.29 13.69 9.86
N HIS A 21 -11.26 14.35 10.40
CA HIS A 21 -10.88 15.72 10.12
C HIS A 21 -9.36 15.78 10.07
N ILE A 22 -8.79 16.30 8.98
CA ILE A 22 -7.35 16.39 8.78
C ILE A 22 -7.00 17.86 8.56
N ASP A 23 -6.38 18.46 9.57
CA ASP A 23 -5.90 19.84 9.46
C ASP A 23 -4.64 19.94 8.57
N ASP A 24 -4.18 21.17 8.35
CA ASP A 24 -3.02 21.43 7.50
C ASP A 24 -1.72 20.78 8.05
N ALA A 25 -1.57 20.67 9.38
CA ALA A 25 -0.38 20.11 10.00
C ALA A 25 -0.34 18.58 9.83
N VAL A 26 -1.45 17.91 10.10
CA VAL A 26 -1.61 16.47 9.88
C VAL A 26 -1.45 16.16 8.40
N ARG A 27 -2.01 16.97 7.50
CA ARG A 27 -1.82 16.79 6.04
C ARG A 27 -0.34 16.90 5.65
N GLN A 28 0.38 17.90 6.14
CA GLN A 28 1.82 18.05 5.85
C GLN A 28 2.64 16.86 6.35
N TYR A 29 2.26 16.28 7.48
CA TYR A 29 2.88 15.07 8.01
C TYR A 29 2.55 13.83 7.17
N LEU A 30 1.28 13.65 6.78
CA LEU A 30 0.83 12.47 6.04
C LEU A 30 1.20 12.48 4.56
N TYR A 31 1.31 13.65 3.94
CA TYR A 31 1.55 13.75 2.49
C TYR A 31 2.84 13.06 2.02
N PRO A 32 4.02 13.26 2.66
CA PRO A 32 5.24 12.53 2.31
C PRO A 32 5.08 11.02 2.41
N ILE A 33 4.33 10.53 3.41
CA ILE A 33 4.04 9.11 3.61
C ILE A 33 3.17 8.60 2.46
N ALA A 34 2.10 9.33 2.13
CA ALA A 34 1.20 8.98 1.03
C ALA A 34 1.90 8.99 -0.34
N ALA A 35 2.88 9.89 -0.51
CA ALA A 35 3.75 9.98 -1.69
C ALA A 35 4.92 8.99 -1.67
N GLY A 36 5.03 8.12 -0.65
CA GLY A 36 6.09 7.11 -0.58
C GLY A 36 7.50 7.68 -0.45
N ARG A 37 7.64 8.90 0.10
CA ARG A 37 8.93 9.54 0.27
C ARG A 37 9.72 8.87 1.39
N LEU A 38 10.97 8.53 1.11
CA LEU A 38 11.87 7.93 2.09
C LEU A 38 12.61 9.02 2.87
N PRO A 39 12.61 8.98 4.22
CA PRO A 39 13.41 9.90 5.02
C PRO A 39 14.88 9.86 4.61
N GLY A 40 15.47 11.03 4.38
CA GLY A 40 16.88 11.17 3.99
C GLY A 40 17.21 10.76 2.54
N LYS A 41 16.23 10.41 1.70
CA LYS A 41 16.46 10.11 0.28
C LYS A 41 15.57 10.99 -0.60
N THR A 42 16.20 11.93 -1.30
CA THR A 42 15.53 12.78 -2.30
C THR A 42 16.00 12.37 -3.69
N LEU A 43 15.05 12.13 -4.60
CA LEU A 43 15.35 11.92 -6.01
C LEU A 43 15.47 13.27 -6.73
N PRO A 44 16.18 13.34 -7.87
CA PRO A 44 16.16 14.51 -8.74
C PRO A 44 14.72 14.92 -9.08
N GLY A 45 14.43 16.22 -9.13
CA GLY A 45 13.07 16.77 -9.16
C GLY A 45 12.07 16.10 -10.12
N PRO A 46 12.43 15.82 -11.39
CA PRO A 46 11.53 15.10 -12.31
C PRO A 46 11.23 13.66 -11.87
N LEU A 47 12.24 12.92 -11.40
CA LEU A 47 12.10 11.54 -10.91
C LEU A 47 11.28 11.49 -9.62
N GLN A 48 11.50 12.45 -8.71
CA GLN A 48 10.70 12.56 -7.49
C GLN A 48 9.22 12.77 -7.83
N ARG A 49 8.90 13.70 -8.74
CA ARG A 49 7.51 13.97 -9.15
C ARG A 49 6.86 12.76 -9.79
N TRP A 50 7.60 11.99 -10.58
CA TRP A 50 7.10 10.76 -11.18
C TRP A 50 6.82 9.68 -10.12
N SER A 51 7.77 9.46 -9.21
CA SER A 51 7.62 8.52 -8.09
C SER A 51 6.44 8.90 -7.18
N ASP A 52 6.37 10.16 -6.77
CA ASP A 52 5.26 10.70 -5.97
C ASP A 52 3.92 10.50 -6.68
N GLY A 53 3.86 10.73 -8.00
CA GLY A 53 2.65 10.55 -8.79
C GLY A 53 2.16 9.10 -8.81
N ILE A 54 3.08 8.13 -8.93
CA ILE A 54 2.74 6.70 -8.86
C ILE A 54 2.28 6.32 -7.46
N ALA A 55 3.03 6.71 -6.43
CA ALA A 55 2.68 6.41 -5.05
C ALA A 55 1.32 7.01 -4.69
N LEU A 56 1.09 8.28 -5.02
CA LEU A 56 -0.20 8.95 -4.78
C LEU A 56 -1.34 8.32 -5.58
N LEU A 57 -1.11 7.84 -6.82
CA LEU A 57 -2.15 7.12 -7.56
C LEU A 57 -2.60 5.86 -6.80
N ILE A 58 -1.65 5.09 -6.30
CA ILE A 58 -1.92 3.85 -5.55
C ILE A 58 -2.57 4.18 -4.21
N THR A 59 -1.91 5.00 -3.39
CA THR A 59 -2.38 5.37 -2.05
C THR A 59 -3.76 6.01 -2.10
N THR A 60 -3.97 7.01 -2.96
CA THR A 60 -5.27 7.71 -3.07
C THR A 60 -6.37 6.78 -3.60
N GLY A 61 -6.04 5.86 -4.50
CA GLY A 61 -6.99 4.89 -5.05
C GLY A 61 -7.63 3.99 -3.99
N PHE A 62 -6.88 3.63 -2.95
CA PHE A 62 -7.39 2.83 -1.82
C PHE A 62 -8.09 3.65 -0.73
N LEU A 63 -7.93 4.97 -0.71
CA LEU A 63 -8.55 5.82 0.30
C LEU A 63 -10.06 6.01 0.05
N PRO A 64 -10.90 5.99 1.11
CA PRO A 64 -12.28 6.46 1.04
C PRO A 64 -12.36 7.93 0.61
N GLN A 65 -13.46 8.33 -0.03
CA GLN A 65 -13.61 9.66 -0.61
C GLN A 65 -13.33 10.79 0.40
N ARG A 66 -13.86 10.68 1.62
CA ARG A 66 -13.65 11.69 2.68
C ARG A 66 -12.18 11.92 3.02
N PHE A 67 -11.34 10.88 3.03
CA PHE A 67 -9.90 11.03 3.23
C PHE A 67 -9.23 11.77 2.08
N ARG A 68 -9.68 11.56 0.83
CA ARG A 68 -9.14 12.26 -0.34
C ARG A 68 -9.46 13.75 -0.27
N ASP A 69 -10.68 14.08 0.14
CA ASP A 69 -11.15 15.46 0.25
C ASP A 69 -10.38 16.21 1.35
N GLU A 70 -10.28 15.61 2.54
CA GLU A 70 -9.52 16.14 3.69
C GLU A 70 -8.01 16.30 3.37
N MET A 71 -7.42 15.32 2.67
CA MET A 71 -6.03 15.39 2.21
C MET A 71 -5.82 16.29 0.99
N ARG A 72 -6.88 16.86 0.40
CA ARG A 72 -6.87 17.66 -0.84
C ARG A 72 -6.20 16.94 -2.01
N LEU A 73 -6.50 15.66 -2.17
CA LEU A 73 -5.97 14.79 -3.23
C LEU A 73 -6.98 14.73 -4.38
N PRO A 74 -6.83 15.54 -5.45
CA PRO A 74 -7.81 15.57 -6.53
C PRO A 74 -7.89 14.20 -7.20
N TRP A 75 -9.09 13.65 -7.28
CA TRP A 75 -9.35 12.35 -7.87
C TRP A 75 -10.38 12.46 -8.98
N ASP A 76 -9.95 12.22 -10.22
CA ASP A 76 -10.81 12.32 -11.40
C ASP A 76 -11.10 10.93 -12.00
N ALA A 77 -12.03 10.88 -12.96
CA ALA A 77 -12.38 9.65 -13.65
C ALA A 77 -11.19 9.03 -14.43
N ALA A 78 -10.19 9.82 -14.82
CA ALA A 78 -9.01 9.30 -15.52
C ALA A 78 -8.07 8.56 -14.57
N LYS A 79 -7.84 9.09 -13.36
CA LYS A 79 -7.09 8.43 -12.28
C LYS A 79 -7.80 7.17 -11.82
N GLN A 80 -9.13 7.20 -11.67
CA GLN A 80 -9.91 5.99 -11.37
C GLN A 80 -9.67 4.89 -12.42
N ARG A 81 -9.80 5.20 -13.72
CA ARG A 81 -9.52 4.23 -14.78
C ARG A 81 -8.09 3.71 -14.77
N ARG A 82 -7.10 4.55 -14.49
CA ARG A 82 -5.69 4.13 -14.37
C ARG A 82 -5.50 3.18 -13.18
N PHE A 83 -6.11 3.49 -12.05
CA PHE A 83 -6.09 2.64 -10.86
C PHE A 83 -6.77 1.29 -11.12
N ASP A 84 -7.96 1.28 -11.71
CA ASP A 84 -8.69 0.04 -12.02
C ASP A 84 -7.90 -0.86 -12.98
N ARG A 85 -7.25 -0.26 -13.99
CA ARG A 85 -6.35 -0.99 -14.90
C ARG A 85 -5.14 -1.56 -14.16
N LEU A 86 -4.51 -0.78 -13.29
CA LEU A 86 -3.40 -1.25 -12.47
C LEU A 86 -3.84 -2.46 -11.63
N MET A 87 -4.97 -2.37 -10.95
CA MET A 87 -5.52 -3.48 -10.15
C MET A 87 -5.85 -4.70 -11.00
N ALA A 88 -6.41 -4.51 -12.20
CA ALA A 88 -6.68 -5.62 -13.12
C ALA A 88 -5.40 -6.32 -13.60
N VAL A 89 -4.35 -5.55 -13.90
CA VAL A 89 -3.03 -6.08 -14.26
C VAL A 89 -2.43 -6.85 -13.09
N LEU A 90 -2.41 -6.27 -11.88
CA LEU A 90 -1.90 -6.93 -10.68
C LEU A 90 -2.67 -8.21 -10.37
N ARG A 91 -4.00 -8.19 -10.47
CA ARG A 91 -4.84 -9.39 -10.29
C ARG A 91 -4.48 -10.48 -11.30
N THR A 92 -4.29 -10.10 -12.57
CA THR A 92 -3.97 -11.04 -13.65
C THR A 92 -2.58 -11.62 -13.46
N ALA A 93 -1.58 -10.77 -13.20
CA ALA A 93 -0.21 -11.18 -12.89
C ALA A 93 -0.19 -12.12 -11.69
N ASN A 94 -0.86 -11.76 -10.59
CA ASN A 94 -0.95 -12.59 -9.40
C ASN A 94 -1.57 -13.96 -9.70
N ARG A 95 -2.65 -14.01 -10.50
CA ARG A 95 -3.32 -15.27 -10.87
C ARG A 95 -2.45 -16.17 -11.76
N LEU A 96 -1.70 -15.59 -12.69
CA LEU A 96 -0.80 -16.32 -13.59
C LEU A 96 0.53 -16.70 -12.94
N MET A 97 0.89 -16.07 -11.82
CA MET A 97 2.16 -16.29 -11.13
C MET A 97 2.30 -17.76 -10.67
N PRO A 98 3.35 -18.47 -11.10
CA PRO A 98 3.62 -19.83 -10.65
C PRO A 98 3.85 -19.92 -9.14
N ASN A 99 3.54 -21.06 -8.54
CA ASN A 99 3.68 -21.27 -7.10
C ASN A 99 5.10 -20.99 -6.58
N PHE A 100 6.14 -21.31 -7.35
CA PHE A 100 7.53 -21.04 -6.94
C PHE A 100 7.80 -19.55 -6.75
N VAL A 101 7.23 -18.69 -7.60
CA VAL A 101 7.38 -17.22 -7.50
C VAL A 101 6.57 -16.71 -6.31
N ARG A 102 5.35 -17.24 -6.09
CA ARG A 102 4.52 -16.88 -4.93
C ARG A 102 5.15 -17.26 -3.60
N GLN A 103 5.94 -18.33 -3.57
CA GLN A 103 6.64 -18.80 -2.37
C GLN A 103 7.99 -18.11 -2.15
N PHE A 104 8.47 -17.32 -3.11
CA PHE A 104 9.71 -16.56 -2.96
C PHE A 104 9.51 -15.38 -2.00
N PRO A 105 10.47 -15.09 -1.09
CA PRO A 105 11.77 -15.73 -0.91
C PRO A 105 11.78 -16.93 0.05
N PHE A 106 10.64 -17.29 0.66
CA PHE A 106 10.58 -18.32 1.70
C PHE A 106 11.04 -19.69 1.24
N ASN A 107 10.71 -20.11 0.02
CA ASN A 107 11.23 -21.36 -0.55
C ASN A 107 12.77 -21.41 -0.60
N VAL A 108 13.44 -20.29 -0.91
CA VAL A 108 14.91 -20.19 -0.91
C VAL A 108 15.45 -20.19 0.50
N LEU A 109 14.81 -19.46 1.41
CA LEU A 109 15.23 -19.42 2.82
C LEU A 109 15.08 -20.79 3.49
N LEU A 110 13.99 -21.53 3.20
CA LEU A 110 13.78 -22.89 3.68
C LEU A 110 14.78 -23.88 3.06
N TRP A 111 15.08 -23.74 1.77
CA TRP A 111 16.13 -24.53 1.14
C TRP A 111 17.51 -24.30 1.77
N ASP A 112 17.85 -23.04 2.08
CA ASP A 112 19.12 -22.72 2.77
C ASP A 112 19.13 -23.27 4.20
N LEU A 113 18.01 -23.15 4.93
CA LEU A 113 17.84 -23.73 6.25
C LEU A 113 18.05 -25.25 6.25
N ASP A 114 17.35 -25.97 5.36
CA ASP A 114 17.45 -27.43 5.22
C ASP A 114 18.87 -27.86 4.86
N ARG A 115 19.54 -27.10 4.00
CA ARG A 115 20.94 -27.33 3.64
C ARG A 115 21.87 -27.16 4.84
N ARG A 116 21.69 -26.11 5.65
CA ARG A 116 22.52 -25.88 6.84
C ARG A 116 22.32 -26.96 7.90
N ILE A 117 21.08 -27.38 8.15
CA ILE A 117 20.75 -28.49 9.05
C ILE A 117 21.45 -29.78 8.59
N ARG A 118 21.34 -30.13 7.30
CA ARG A 118 21.95 -31.34 6.75
C ARG A 118 23.49 -31.32 6.81
N THR A 119 24.09 -30.15 6.68
CA THR A 119 25.56 -29.98 6.68
C THR A 119 26.13 -29.65 8.06
N GLY A 120 25.30 -29.66 9.12
CA GLY A 120 25.72 -29.31 10.48
C GLY A 120 26.22 -27.87 10.63
N ARG A 121 25.83 -26.98 9.71
CA ARG A 121 26.27 -25.57 9.72
C ARG A 121 25.43 -24.73 10.68
N PRO A 122 26.00 -23.70 11.32
CA PRO A 122 25.27 -22.78 12.17
C PRO A 122 24.12 -22.07 11.43
N LEU A 123 23.00 -21.91 12.12
CA LEU A 123 21.79 -21.25 11.58
C LEU A 123 21.80 -19.73 11.78
N VAL A 124 22.75 -19.20 12.57
CA VAL A 124 22.99 -17.78 12.85
C VAL A 124 24.50 -17.54 12.81
#